data_AF-A0A7V1I398-F1
#
_entry.id   AF-A0A7V1I398-F1
#
_cell.length_a   1.000
_cell.length_b   1.000
_cell.length_c   1.000
_cell.angle_alpha   90.00
_cell.angle_beta   90.00
_cell.angle_gamma   90.00
#
_symmetry.space_group_name_H-M   'P 1'
#
loop_
_entity.id
_entity.type
_entity.pdbx_description
1 polymer ?
#
loop_
_entity_poly.entity_id
_entity_poly.type
_entity_poly.pdbx_seq_one_letter_code
_entity_poly.pdbx_strand_id
1 'polypeptide(L)'
;MATINSKPAGVVPSQEIIKLIDGGRLLPANGDKDIDRKAQIQPASIDLRLGNIAYRLQSSFLPQADTVKNKMKDLVMYEVDLDKGGILEKGAVYLIPLVESLNLEGLNISGKTNPKSSTGRLDVFTRVITDNSSRFEDIAENYSGDLYLEVVPRSFTIKIKSGQRLNQLRLFSSSSQPFSDDGLNNLFKSEQLLCDSSGKILDSNTRVSGDGLLMSVDLQSGDGDPIGYKTKKNSQVIELDEVGLYNADDFWEPIYQPKNGRLILEPEEFYIFASKERIRVPRSCAAEMVEFDAGSGELRTHYAGFFDPGFGYGKSGEVRGTKAVLEVRPHDVPFIIEDGQILFKMKYEKMSATPDVWYGSEIGSNYHDQTLRLAKQFKRSKV
;
A
#
# COMPACT_ATOMS: atom_id res chain seq x y z
N MET A 1 20.69 -2.65 39.56
CA MET A 1 19.52 -2.34 38.70
C MET A 1 19.97 -2.54 37.27
N ALA A 2 19.54 -3.64 36.65
CA ALA A 2 19.86 -3.92 35.25
C ALA A 2 19.20 -2.85 34.38
N THR A 3 19.99 -2.21 33.53
CA THR A 3 19.52 -1.32 32.47
C THR A 3 18.48 -2.05 31.64
N ILE A 4 17.24 -1.56 31.68
CA ILE A 4 16.18 -1.99 30.76
C ILE A 4 16.73 -1.70 29.36
N ASN A 5 17.10 -2.75 28.63
CA ASN A 5 17.45 -2.67 27.22
C ASN A 5 16.19 -2.18 26.50
N SER A 6 16.00 -0.87 26.38
CA SER A 6 14.94 -0.30 25.57
C SER A 6 15.25 -0.70 24.13
N LYS A 7 14.40 -1.54 23.53
CA LYS A 7 14.48 -1.79 22.10
C LYS A 7 14.42 -0.43 21.38
N PRO A 8 15.23 -0.21 20.34
CA PRO A 8 15.21 1.07 19.63
C PRO A 8 13.81 1.35 19.08
N ALA A 9 13.32 2.57 19.27
CA ALA A 9 12.03 3.00 18.72
C ALA A 9 12.09 3.05 17.18
N GLY A 10 11.05 2.55 16.51
CA GLY A 10 10.90 2.65 15.06
C GLY A 10 10.01 1.56 14.47
N VAL A 11 9.97 1.55 13.14
CA VAL A 11 9.38 0.46 12.35
C VAL A 11 10.16 -0.84 12.59
N VAL A 12 9.44 -1.94 12.77
CA VAL A 12 10.01 -3.27 13.04
C VAL A 12 10.53 -3.88 11.72
N PRO A 13 11.83 -4.22 11.62
CA PRO A 13 12.41 -4.75 10.39
C PRO A 13 12.18 -6.26 10.24
N SER A 14 12.39 -6.76 9.03
CA SER A 14 12.21 -8.17 8.63
C SER A 14 12.73 -9.20 9.63
N GLN A 15 13.94 -9.05 10.17
CA GLN A 15 14.55 -9.99 11.10
C GLN A 15 13.86 -10.02 12.47
N GLU A 16 13.26 -8.91 12.90
CA GLU A 16 12.46 -8.88 14.13
C GLU A 16 11.05 -9.46 13.87
N ILE A 17 10.49 -9.27 12.67
CA ILE A 17 9.25 -9.96 12.25
C ILE A 17 9.47 -11.48 12.28
N ILE A 18 10.60 -11.97 11.78
CA ILE A 18 10.97 -13.40 11.85
C ILE A 18 11.01 -13.88 13.30
N LYS A 19 11.62 -13.11 14.21
CA LYS A 19 11.64 -13.46 15.65
C LYS A 19 10.25 -13.49 16.28
N LEU A 20 9.32 -12.63 15.84
CA LEU A 20 7.93 -12.67 16.28
C LEU A 20 7.23 -13.95 15.81
N ILE A 21 7.51 -14.40 14.58
CA ILE A 21 7.00 -15.68 14.06
C ILE A 21 7.58 -16.85 14.87
N ASP A 22 8.90 -16.91 15.01
CA ASP A 22 9.60 -17.95 15.77
C ASP A 22 9.15 -18.02 17.24
N GLY A 23 8.82 -16.87 17.82
CA GLY A 23 8.32 -16.74 19.18
C GLY A 23 6.82 -16.97 19.35
N GLY A 24 6.09 -17.35 18.29
CA GLY A 24 4.66 -17.60 18.35
C GLY A 24 3.78 -16.36 18.57
N ARG A 25 4.27 -15.20 18.16
CA ARG A 25 3.60 -13.88 18.31
C ARG A 25 2.87 -13.43 17.04
N LEU A 26 3.25 -13.98 15.90
CA LEU A 26 2.59 -13.84 14.60
C LEU A 26 2.51 -15.24 14.00
N LEU A 27 1.31 -15.78 13.87
CA LEU A 27 1.07 -17.20 13.58
C LEU A 27 -0.04 -17.35 12.53
N PRO A 28 -0.06 -18.46 11.76
CA PRO A 28 -1.27 -18.86 11.07
C PRO A 28 -2.36 -19.22 12.09
N ALA A 29 -3.55 -18.65 11.93
CA ALA A 29 -4.76 -19.02 12.63
C ALA A 29 -5.18 -20.46 12.25
N ASN A 30 -5.85 -21.14 13.18
CA ASN A 30 -6.55 -22.40 12.93
C ASN A 30 -5.73 -23.56 12.31
N GLY A 31 -4.40 -23.58 12.47
CA GLY A 31 -3.55 -24.67 11.98
C GLY A 31 -3.30 -24.65 10.47
N ASP A 32 -3.50 -23.49 9.83
CA ASP A 32 -3.17 -23.27 8.42
C ASP A 32 -1.66 -23.40 8.13
N LYS A 33 -1.31 -23.43 6.84
CA LYS A 33 0.10 -23.51 6.40
C LYS A 33 0.95 -22.42 7.05
N ASP A 34 2.14 -22.82 7.49
CA ASP A 34 3.12 -21.92 8.07
C ASP A 34 3.47 -20.76 7.11
N ILE A 35 4.03 -19.70 7.68
CA ILE A 35 4.37 -18.46 6.98
C ILE A 35 5.56 -18.72 6.06
N ASP A 36 5.37 -18.46 4.77
CA ASP A 36 6.48 -18.49 3.81
C ASP A 36 7.33 -17.24 3.98
N ARG A 37 8.37 -17.34 4.81
CA ARG A 37 9.26 -16.23 5.15
C ARG A 37 9.89 -15.58 3.93
N LYS A 38 10.17 -16.35 2.88
CA LYS A 38 10.81 -15.83 1.66
C LYS A 38 9.81 -15.07 0.79
N ALA A 39 8.56 -15.54 0.74
CA ALA A 39 7.54 -14.93 -0.10
C ALA A 39 6.77 -13.78 0.60
N GLN A 40 6.53 -13.87 1.90
CA GLN A 40 5.65 -12.95 2.64
C GLN A 40 6.37 -11.78 3.30
N ILE A 41 7.59 -12.00 3.81
CA ILE A 41 8.30 -10.98 4.59
C ILE A 41 8.98 -9.98 3.66
N GLN A 42 8.63 -8.71 3.82
CA GLN A 42 9.25 -7.57 3.17
C GLN A 42 10.26 -6.93 4.14
N PRO A 43 11.09 -5.95 3.71
CA PRO A 43 12.08 -5.32 4.59
C PRO A 43 11.48 -4.70 5.86
N ALA A 44 10.27 -4.14 5.77
CA ALA A 44 9.60 -3.44 6.87
C ALA A 44 8.10 -3.76 6.97
N SER A 45 7.64 -4.89 6.40
CA SER A 45 6.25 -5.34 6.47
C SER A 45 6.15 -6.85 6.22
N ILE A 46 4.96 -7.40 6.41
CA ILE A 46 4.63 -8.79 6.05
C ILE A 46 3.31 -8.82 5.28
N ASP A 47 3.27 -9.54 4.17
CA ASP A 47 2.05 -9.76 3.41
C ASP A 47 1.07 -10.67 4.16
N LEU A 48 -0.20 -10.28 4.20
CA LEU A 48 -1.30 -11.02 4.82
C LEU A 48 -2.01 -11.88 3.77
N ARG A 49 -2.32 -13.13 4.13
CA ARG A 49 -2.93 -14.12 3.26
C ARG A 49 -4.43 -14.23 3.53
N LEU A 50 -5.21 -14.32 2.46
CA LEU A 50 -6.63 -14.60 2.53
C LEU A 50 -6.88 -16.02 3.07
N GLY A 51 -7.83 -16.17 3.99
CA GLY A 51 -8.38 -17.48 4.37
C GLY A 51 -9.16 -18.14 3.23
N ASN A 52 -9.91 -19.18 3.55
CA ASN A 52 -10.62 -19.99 2.55
C ASN A 52 -12.09 -19.59 2.30
N ILE A 53 -12.64 -18.67 3.09
CA ILE A 53 -14.03 -18.23 2.95
C ILE A 53 -14.09 -16.71 2.84
N ALA A 54 -14.84 -16.20 1.87
CA ALA A 54 -15.28 -14.82 1.81
C ALA A 54 -16.76 -14.71 2.18
N TYR A 55 -17.07 -13.88 3.17
CA TYR A 55 -18.44 -13.58 3.56
C TYR A 55 -18.93 -12.37 2.78
N ARG A 56 -19.91 -12.55 1.90
CA ARG A 56 -20.58 -11.40 1.26
C ARG A 56 -21.42 -10.70 2.32
N LEU A 57 -21.16 -9.41 2.54
CA LEU A 57 -21.85 -8.61 3.55
C LEU A 57 -22.84 -7.64 2.93
N GLN A 58 -23.94 -7.36 3.65
CA GLN A 58 -24.86 -6.29 3.29
C GLN A 58 -24.19 -4.91 3.33
N SER A 59 -23.29 -4.67 4.29
CA SER A 59 -22.59 -3.40 4.50
C SER A 59 -21.22 -3.60 5.16
N SER A 60 -20.33 -2.62 4.96
CA SER A 60 -19.12 -2.43 5.77
C SER A 60 -19.47 -2.06 7.22
N PHE A 61 -18.58 -2.34 8.16
CA PHE A 61 -18.78 -2.02 9.58
C PHE A 61 -17.46 -1.89 10.36
N LEU A 62 -17.54 -1.27 11.55
CA LEU A 62 -16.48 -1.28 12.56
C LEU A 62 -16.93 -2.03 13.82
N PRO A 63 -16.11 -2.92 14.39
CA PRO A 63 -16.45 -3.69 15.58
C PRO A 63 -16.68 -2.84 16.84
N GLN A 64 -16.05 -1.66 16.95
CA GLN A 64 -16.17 -0.80 18.14
C GLN A 64 -15.77 -1.55 19.42
N ALA A 65 -16.71 -1.90 20.30
CA ALA A 65 -16.45 -2.63 21.54
C ALA A 65 -16.90 -4.12 21.48
N ASP A 66 -16.97 -4.70 20.28
CA ASP A 66 -17.34 -6.10 20.05
C ASP A 66 -16.30 -6.80 19.16
N THR A 67 -16.45 -8.12 19.01
CA THR A 67 -15.68 -8.92 18.06
C THR A 67 -16.25 -8.79 16.64
N VAL A 68 -15.38 -8.92 15.65
CA VAL A 68 -15.74 -8.97 14.23
C VAL A 68 -16.75 -10.09 13.98
N LYS A 69 -16.47 -11.29 14.53
CA LYS A 69 -17.33 -12.48 14.41
C LYS A 69 -18.73 -12.27 14.95
N ASN A 70 -18.92 -11.53 16.03
CA ASN A 70 -20.26 -11.24 16.54
C ASN A 70 -21.00 -10.25 15.64
N LYS A 71 -20.36 -9.13 15.29
CA LYS A 71 -20.97 -8.09 14.45
C LYS A 71 -21.37 -8.57 13.07
N MET A 72 -20.57 -9.44 12.46
CA MET A 72 -20.83 -9.88 11.09
C MET A 72 -22.06 -10.80 10.98
N LYS A 73 -22.48 -11.51 12.05
CA LYS A 73 -23.56 -12.51 12.00
C LYS A 73 -24.85 -11.95 11.38
N ASP A 74 -25.18 -10.70 11.68
CA ASP A 74 -26.40 -10.05 11.21
C ASP A 74 -26.24 -9.39 9.82
N LEU A 75 -25.02 -9.40 9.26
CA LEU A 75 -24.68 -8.74 7.99
C LEU A 75 -24.35 -9.73 6.86
N VAL A 76 -24.06 -11.00 7.19
CA VAL A 76 -23.71 -12.03 6.21
C VAL A 76 -24.90 -12.37 5.34
N MET A 77 -24.73 -12.23 4.03
CA MET A 77 -25.74 -12.62 3.03
C MET A 77 -25.53 -14.07 2.57
N TYR A 78 -24.29 -14.41 2.21
CA TYR A 78 -23.87 -15.74 1.79
C TYR A 78 -22.34 -15.86 1.84
N GLU A 79 -21.85 -17.08 1.75
CA GLU A 79 -20.43 -17.42 1.76
C GLU A 79 -19.93 -17.76 0.35
N VAL A 80 -18.66 -17.46 0.09
CA VAL A 80 -17.94 -17.82 -1.14
C VAL A 80 -16.72 -18.64 -0.76
N ASP A 81 -16.66 -19.87 -1.28
CA ASP A 81 -15.52 -20.78 -1.14
C ASP A 81 -14.34 -20.30 -2.01
N LEU A 82 -13.23 -19.93 -1.37
CA LEU A 82 -12.04 -19.41 -2.03
C LEU A 82 -11.02 -20.49 -2.40
N ASP A 83 -11.16 -21.73 -1.91
CA ASP A 83 -10.24 -22.82 -2.27
C ASP A 83 -10.39 -23.21 -3.75
N LYS A 84 -11.60 -23.05 -4.30
CA LYS A 84 -11.92 -23.30 -5.71
C LYS A 84 -11.78 -22.07 -6.61
N GLY A 85 -11.48 -20.91 -6.02
CA GLY A 85 -11.53 -19.62 -6.68
C GLY A 85 -12.91 -18.97 -6.60
N GLY A 86 -13.00 -17.88 -5.83
CA GLY A 86 -14.21 -17.10 -5.62
C GLY A 86 -14.22 -15.83 -6.47
N ILE A 87 -15.39 -15.51 -7.05
CA ILE A 87 -15.61 -14.25 -7.76
C ILE A 87 -16.12 -13.20 -6.77
N LEU A 88 -15.43 -12.07 -6.69
CA LEU A 88 -15.88 -10.89 -5.94
C LEU A 88 -16.34 -9.82 -6.93
N GLU A 89 -17.61 -9.47 -6.85
CA GLU A 89 -18.25 -8.55 -7.79
C GLU A 89 -17.90 -7.09 -7.52
N LYS A 90 -17.95 -6.28 -8.59
CA LYS A 90 -17.80 -4.83 -8.48
C LYS A 90 -18.86 -4.22 -7.54
N GLY A 91 -18.41 -3.35 -6.63
CA GLY A 91 -19.24 -2.63 -5.66
C GLY A 91 -19.73 -3.49 -4.49
N ALA A 92 -19.40 -4.78 -4.46
CA ALA A 92 -19.77 -5.68 -3.39
C ALA A 92 -18.75 -5.69 -2.26
N VAL A 93 -19.23 -5.73 -1.02
CA VAL A 93 -18.45 -5.85 0.21
C VAL A 93 -18.30 -7.31 0.60
N TYR A 94 -17.06 -7.73 0.80
CA TYR A 94 -16.72 -9.06 1.30
C TYR A 94 -15.82 -8.93 2.52
N LEU A 95 -16.03 -9.78 3.51
CA LEU A 95 -15.13 -9.90 4.65
C LEU A 95 -14.46 -11.27 4.59
N ILE A 96 -13.14 -11.30 4.69
CA ILE A 96 -12.34 -12.53 4.58
C ILE A 96 -11.48 -12.63 5.84
N PRO A 97 -11.68 -13.66 6.70
CA PRO A 97 -10.71 -13.95 7.75
C PRO A 97 -9.34 -14.17 7.12
N LEU A 98 -8.32 -13.51 7.66
CA LEU A 98 -6.96 -13.70 7.21
C LEU A 98 -6.37 -14.96 7.85
N VAL A 99 -5.38 -15.53 7.18
CA VAL A 99 -4.63 -16.67 7.73
C VAL A 99 -3.82 -16.22 8.92
N GLU A 100 -3.21 -15.03 8.91
CA GLU A 100 -2.39 -14.57 10.04
C GLU A 100 -3.24 -14.03 11.21
N SER A 101 -2.84 -14.40 12.42
CA SER A 101 -3.30 -13.82 13.69
C SER A 101 -2.11 -13.26 14.50
N LEU A 102 -2.44 -12.44 15.50
CA LEU A 102 -1.46 -11.74 16.32
C LEU A 102 -1.61 -12.10 17.79
N ASN A 103 -0.49 -12.14 18.50
CA ASN A 103 -0.39 -12.14 19.95
C ASN A 103 0.75 -11.21 20.34
N LEU A 104 0.48 -9.91 20.43
CA LEU A 104 1.49 -8.88 20.73
C LEU A 104 1.54 -8.50 22.21
N GLU A 105 0.85 -9.26 23.08
CA GLU A 105 0.71 -8.94 24.50
C GLU A 105 2.07 -8.75 25.20
N GLY A 106 2.24 -7.61 25.86
CA GLY A 106 3.42 -7.26 26.65
C GLY A 106 4.64 -6.84 25.82
N LEU A 107 4.51 -6.72 24.49
CA LEU A 107 5.61 -6.32 23.61
C LEU A 107 5.68 -4.81 23.37
N ASN A 108 4.61 -4.08 23.68
CA ASN A 108 4.40 -2.67 23.35
C ASN A 108 4.64 -2.43 21.86
N ILE A 109 4.01 -3.26 21.03
CA ILE A 109 4.04 -3.18 19.57
C ILE A 109 2.63 -2.90 19.09
N SER A 110 2.50 -1.92 18.19
CA SER A 110 1.28 -1.66 17.42
C SER A 110 1.52 -2.00 15.95
N GLY A 111 0.48 -1.91 15.12
CA GLY A 111 0.59 -2.15 13.69
C GLY A 111 -0.27 -1.22 12.87
N LYS A 112 0.08 -1.12 11.59
CA LYS A 112 -0.79 -0.56 10.55
C LYS A 112 -0.77 -1.47 9.34
N THR A 113 -1.86 -1.44 8.59
CA THR A 113 -1.99 -2.24 7.38
C THR A 113 -2.26 -1.36 6.17
N ASN A 114 -1.77 -1.75 5.00
CA ASN A 114 -2.08 -1.05 3.76
C ASN A 114 -2.30 -2.05 2.63
N PRO A 115 -3.11 -1.71 1.60
CA PRO A 115 -3.18 -2.51 0.39
C PRO A 115 -1.79 -2.67 -0.22
N LYS A 116 -1.56 -3.82 -0.85
CA LYS A 116 -0.38 -3.97 -1.71
C LYS A 116 -0.56 -3.09 -2.94
N SER A 117 0.54 -2.53 -3.44
CA SER A 117 0.49 -1.67 -4.63
C SER A 117 -0.07 -2.38 -5.88
N SER A 118 0.00 -3.71 -5.98
CA SER A 118 -0.69 -4.47 -7.04
C SER A 118 -2.22 -4.48 -6.88
N THR A 119 -2.71 -4.45 -5.65
CA THR A 119 -4.13 -4.41 -5.29
C THR A 119 -4.72 -3.04 -5.62
N GLY A 120 -4.01 -1.96 -5.25
CA GLY A 120 -4.40 -0.59 -5.57
C GLY A 120 -4.49 -0.34 -7.09
N ARG A 121 -3.55 -0.88 -7.88
CA ARG A 121 -3.60 -0.79 -9.35
C ARG A 121 -4.76 -1.54 -10.01
N LEU A 122 -5.48 -2.40 -9.29
CA LEU A 122 -6.71 -3.04 -9.76
C LEU A 122 -7.95 -2.34 -9.21
N ASP A 123 -7.78 -1.23 -8.50
CA ASP A 123 -8.85 -0.51 -7.81
C ASP A 123 -9.68 -1.46 -6.93
N VAL A 124 -8.96 -2.31 -6.20
CA VAL A 124 -9.53 -3.20 -5.19
C VAL A 124 -9.29 -2.56 -3.84
N PHE A 125 -10.36 -2.08 -3.24
CA PHE A 125 -10.30 -1.48 -1.93
C PHE A 125 -10.25 -2.54 -0.86
N THR A 126 -9.32 -2.37 0.09
CA THR A 126 -9.16 -3.33 1.19
C THR A 126 -8.92 -2.61 2.50
N ARG A 127 -9.49 -3.12 3.59
CA ARG A 127 -9.26 -2.60 4.94
C ARG A 127 -9.14 -3.74 5.92
N VAL A 128 -8.09 -3.75 6.73
CA VAL A 128 -8.01 -4.71 7.83
C VAL A 128 -8.88 -4.23 8.99
N ILE A 129 -9.57 -5.19 9.59
CA ILE A 129 -10.42 -5.02 10.76
C ILE A 129 -9.91 -5.97 11.84
N THR A 130 -9.81 -5.47 13.06
CA THR A 130 -9.49 -6.25 14.25
C THR A 130 -10.62 -6.16 15.27
N ASP A 131 -10.71 -7.14 16.15
CA ASP A 131 -11.66 -7.09 17.28
C ASP A 131 -11.46 -5.84 18.13
N ASN A 132 -12.56 -5.33 18.69
CA ASN A 132 -12.57 -4.18 19.60
C ASN A 132 -11.90 -2.90 19.03
N SER A 133 -11.95 -2.72 17.71
CA SER A 133 -11.40 -1.54 17.05
C SER A 133 -12.47 -0.56 16.56
N SER A 134 -12.21 0.72 16.76
CA SER A 134 -12.97 1.85 16.22
C SER A 134 -12.35 2.43 14.94
N ARG A 135 -11.28 1.82 14.43
CA ARG A 135 -10.56 2.27 13.23
C ARG A 135 -10.20 1.09 12.33
N PHE A 136 -10.30 1.31 11.04
CA PHE A 136 -9.76 0.39 10.06
C PHE A 136 -8.24 0.52 10.02
N GLU A 137 -7.57 -0.56 9.64
CA GLU A 137 -6.15 -0.63 9.29
C GLU A 137 -5.16 -0.36 10.44
N ASP A 138 -5.61 0.23 11.55
CA ASP A 138 -4.88 0.39 12.80
C ASP A 138 -5.00 -0.89 13.64
N ILE A 139 -3.86 -1.44 14.04
CA ILE A 139 -3.75 -2.54 15.01
C ILE A 139 -3.30 -1.95 16.34
N ALA A 140 -4.16 -2.10 17.35
CA ALA A 140 -3.91 -1.58 18.69
C ALA A 140 -2.59 -2.11 19.27
N GLU A 141 -1.97 -1.29 20.13
CA GLU A 141 -0.79 -1.74 20.86
C GLU A 141 -1.14 -2.99 21.69
N ASN A 142 -0.25 -3.99 21.67
CA ASN A 142 -0.42 -5.26 22.37
C ASN A 142 -1.64 -6.09 21.92
N TYR A 143 -2.17 -5.84 20.71
CA TYR A 143 -3.30 -6.59 20.17
C TYR A 143 -3.06 -8.10 20.12
N SER A 144 -4.11 -8.85 20.45
CA SER A 144 -4.15 -10.31 20.49
C SER A 144 -5.47 -10.78 19.88
N GLY A 145 -5.41 -11.48 18.76
CA GLY A 145 -6.61 -11.94 18.05
C GLY A 145 -6.44 -12.14 16.55
N ASP A 146 -7.57 -12.50 15.92
CA ASP A 146 -7.68 -12.75 14.49
C ASP A 146 -7.69 -11.44 13.68
N LEU A 147 -7.19 -11.50 12.45
CA LEU A 147 -7.28 -10.39 11.50
C LEU A 147 -8.31 -10.70 10.43
N TYR A 148 -9.03 -9.68 9.96
CA TYR A 148 -10.02 -9.81 8.90
C TYR A 148 -9.78 -8.75 7.84
N LEU A 149 -9.91 -9.10 6.57
CA LEU A 149 -9.79 -8.18 5.45
C LEU A 149 -11.15 -7.93 4.83
N GLU A 150 -11.63 -6.70 4.93
CA GLU A 150 -12.70 -6.23 4.07
C GLU A 150 -12.14 -6.01 2.66
N VAL A 151 -12.82 -6.50 1.64
CA VAL A 151 -12.46 -6.38 0.23
C VAL A 151 -13.66 -5.86 -0.56
N VAL A 152 -13.46 -4.77 -1.29
CA VAL A 152 -14.46 -4.13 -2.17
C VAL A 152 -13.83 -3.86 -3.54
N PRO A 153 -14.07 -4.71 -4.55
CA PRO A 153 -13.64 -4.42 -5.92
C PRO A 153 -14.41 -3.19 -6.45
N ARG A 154 -13.72 -2.14 -6.88
CA ARG A 154 -14.38 -0.87 -7.27
C ARG A 154 -14.47 -0.69 -8.79
N SER A 155 -13.44 -1.04 -9.55
CA SER A 155 -13.48 -0.93 -11.02
C SER A 155 -13.72 -2.25 -11.74
N PHE A 156 -13.15 -3.35 -11.24
CA PHE A 156 -13.17 -4.65 -11.90
C PHE A 156 -13.79 -5.72 -10.98
N THR A 157 -14.57 -6.63 -11.56
CA THR A 157 -14.88 -7.91 -10.89
C THR A 157 -13.60 -8.74 -10.88
N ILE A 158 -13.28 -9.34 -9.74
CA ILE A 158 -12.04 -10.08 -9.54
C ILE A 158 -12.31 -11.52 -9.14
N LYS A 159 -11.42 -12.43 -9.53
CA LYS A 159 -11.39 -13.81 -9.05
C LYS A 159 -10.17 -14.03 -8.17
N ILE A 160 -10.43 -14.47 -6.95
CA ILE A 160 -9.42 -14.62 -5.89
C ILE A 160 -9.41 -16.05 -5.35
N LYS A 161 -8.30 -16.44 -4.73
CA LYS A 161 -8.13 -17.75 -4.08
C LYS A 161 -7.57 -17.60 -2.68
N SER A 162 -7.80 -18.63 -1.85
CA SER A 162 -7.14 -18.75 -0.55
C SER A 162 -5.61 -18.63 -0.68
N GLY A 163 -4.97 -18.03 0.31
CA GLY A 163 -3.53 -17.82 0.35
C GLY A 163 -3.01 -16.64 -0.48
N GLN A 164 -3.84 -16.04 -1.34
CA GLN A 164 -3.46 -14.82 -2.06
C GLN A 164 -3.26 -13.65 -1.10
N ARG A 165 -2.48 -12.66 -1.54
CA ARG A 165 -2.01 -11.55 -0.72
C ARG A 165 -2.45 -10.24 -1.33
N LEU A 166 -3.38 -9.57 -0.68
CA LEU A 166 -3.94 -8.29 -1.14
C LEU A 166 -3.50 -7.12 -0.25
N ASN A 167 -3.09 -7.40 0.98
CA ASN A 167 -2.79 -6.41 2.01
C ASN A 167 -1.51 -6.83 2.77
N GLN A 168 -0.93 -5.90 3.52
CA GLN A 168 0.34 -6.09 4.23
C GLN A 168 0.33 -5.33 5.56
N LEU A 169 0.98 -5.91 6.57
CA LEU A 169 1.10 -5.40 7.93
C LEU A 169 2.51 -4.84 8.16
N ARG A 170 2.59 -3.60 8.65
CA ARG A 170 3.79 -2.99 9.21
C ARG A 170 3.64 -2.84 10.71
N LEU A 171 4.63 -3.30 11.47
CA LEU A 171 4.65 -3.21 12.93
C LEU A 171 5.55 -2.08 13.40
N PHE A 172 5.19 -1.48 14.53
CA PHE A 172 5.89 -0.36 15.13
C PHE A 172 6.16 -0.66 16.59
N SER A 173 7.40 -0.48 17.04
CA SER A 173 7.68 -0.52 18.48
C SER A 173 7.08 0.71 19.17
N SER A 174 6.88 0.64 20.48
CA SER A 174 6.42 1.78 21.28
C SER A 174 7.26 3.04 21.01
N SER A 175 6.60 4.20 21.06
CA SER A 175 7.17 5.52 20.78
C SER A 175 7.68 5.77 19.35
N SER A 176 7.45 4.85 18.41
CA SER A 176 7.67 5.13 16.99
C SER A 176 6.81 6.32 16.55
N GLN A 177 7.44 7.27 15.87
CA GLN A 177 6.80 8.48 15.35
C GLN A 177 7.40 8.82 13.99
N PRO A 178 6.61 9.37 13.06
CA PRO A 178 7.14 9.97 11.85
C PRO A 178 8.20 11.04 12.17
N PHE A 179 9.10 11.30 11.22
CA PHE A 179 10.06 12.39 11.36
C PHE A 179 9.34 13.74 11.56
N SER A 180 9.85 14.56 12.48
CA SER A 180 9.48 15.97 12.56
C SER A 180 9.95 16.73 11.31
N ASP A 181 9.43 17.94 11.10
CA ASP A 181 9.82 18.79 9.97
C ASP A 181 11.34 18.99 9.89
N ASP A 182 11.97 19.41 11.00
CA ASP A 182 13.43 19.57 11.08
C ASP A 182 14.19 18.25 10.85
N GLY A 183 13.67 17.14 11.40
CA GLY A 183 14.25 15.82 11.22
C GLY A 183 14.21 15.37 9.77
N LEU A 184 13.09 15.60 9.09
CA LEU A 184 12.87 15.27 7.70
C LEU A 184 13.70 16.17 6.77
N ASN A 185 13.81 17.46 7.08
CA ASN A 185 14.70 18.40 6.37
C ASN A 185 16.18 17.97 6.46
N ASN A 186 16.63 17.56 7.64
CA ASN A 186 17.99 17.07 7.81
C ASN A 186 18.22 15.77 7.03
N LEU A 187 17.28 14.82 7.11
CA LEU A 187 17.33 13.58 6.33
C LEU A 187 17.32 13.88 4.83
N PHE A 188 16.51 14.83 4.38
CA PHE A 188 16.46 15.26 2.99
C PHE A 188 17.84 15.71 2.50
N LYS A 189 18.51 16.57 3.25
CA LYS A 189 19.81 17.13 2.86
C LYS A 189 20.91 16.08 2.88
N SER A 190 20.93 15.20 3.87
CA SER A 190 21.96 14.16 3.98
C SER A 190 21.78 13.05 2.95
N GLU A 191 20.54 12.62 2.72
CA GLU A 191 20.22 11.45 1.88
C GLU A 191 19.72 11.81 0.49
N GLN A 192 19.52 13.11 0.19
CA GLN A 192 19.02 13.62 -1.09
C GLN A 192 17.73 12.92 -1.54
N LEU A 193 16.66 13.04 -0.74
CA LEU A 193 15.47 12.17 -0.82
C LEU A 193 14.66 12.32 -2.12
N LEU A 194 14.69 13.49 -2.78
CA LEU A 194 13.98 13.72 -4.04
C LEU A 194 14.89 14.32 -5.11
N CYS A 195 14.70 13.86 -6.35
CA CYS A 195 15.28 14.47 -7.55
C CYS A 195 14.25 14.58 -8.68
N ASP A 196 14.51 15.46 -9.64
CA ASP A 196 13.71 15.55 -10.86
C ASP A 196 14.09 14.47 -11.90
N SER A 197 13.43 14.49 -13.06
CA SER A 197 13.69 13.55 -14.16
C SER A 197 15.12 13.62 -14.71
N SER A 198 15.81 14.75 -14.57
CA SER A 198 17.23 14.91 -14.94
C SER A 198 18.20 14.38 -13.88
N GLY A 199 17.67 14.00 -12.71
CA GLY A 199 18.46 13.56 -11.56
C GLY A 199 19.04 14.71 -10.75
N LYS A 200 18.58 15.95 -10.94
CA LYS A 200 18.94 17.09 -10.10
C LYS A 200 18.16 17.00 -8.79
N ILE A 201 18.87 17.15 -7.67
CA ILE A 201 18.27 17.14 -6.33
C ILE A 201 17.37 18.37 -6.15
N LEU A 202 16.17 18.15 -5.61
CA LEU A 202 15.21 19.21 -5.35
C LEU A 202 15.51 19.96 -4.04
N ASP A 203 14.98 21.17 -3.89
CA ASP A 203 15.16 21.96 -2.65
C ASP A 203 14.19 21.51 -1.55
N SER A 204 14.73 21.11 -0.40
CA SER A 204 13.94 20.67 0.76
C SER A 204 12.99 21.76 1.26
N ASN A 205 13.34 23.04 1.15
CA ASN A 205 12.50 24.15 1.60
C ASN A 205 11.16 24.23 0.86
N THR A 206 11.08 23.64 -0.34
CA THR A 206 9.88 23.62 -1.17
C THR A 206 9.13 22.30 -1.11
N ARG A 207 9.76 21.26 -0.56
CA ARG A 207 9.26 19.88 -0.61
C ARG A 207 9.01 19.26 0.75
N VAL A 208 9.60 19.75 1.82
CA VAL A 208 9.25 19.33 3.17
C VAL A 208 8.14 20.25 3.69
N SER A 209 7.05 19.66 4.18
CA SER A 209 5.96 20.40 4.80
C SER A 209 5.37 19.60 5.95
N GLY A 210 5.56 20.09 7.17
CA GLY A 210 5.12 19.40 8.37
C GLY A 210 5.82 18.06 8.52
N ASP A 211 5.06 16.96 8.52
CA ASP A 211 5.56 15.60 8.75
C ASP A 211 5.79 14.78 7.46
N GLY A 212 5.83 15.42 6.29
CA GLY A 212 5.97 14.69 5.03
C GLY A 212 6.62 15.45 3.87
N LEU A 213 7.02 14.69 2.85
CA LEU A 213 7.54 15.20 1.58
C LEU A 213 6.42 15.36 0.56
N LEU A 214 6.26 16.56 0.03
CA LEU A 214 5.26 16.89 -0.99
C LEU A 214 5.64 16.31 -2.35
N MET A 215 4.69 15.60 -2.94
CA MET A 215 4.83 14.94 -4.24
C MET A 215 3.77 15.46 -5.20
N SER A 216 4.19 15.69 -6.44
CA SER A 216 3.33 16.20 -7.51
C SER A 216 3.09 15.17 -8.61
N VAL A 217 2.03 15.39 -9.38
CA VAL A 217 1.70 14.58 -10.56
C VAL A 217 2.50 15.02 -11.78
N ASP A 218 2.93 14.04 -12.58
CA ASP A 218 3.55 14.28 -13.88
C ASP A 218 2.54 14.10 -15.01
N LEU A 219 2.25 15.17 -15.75
CA LEU A 219 1.37 15.12 -16.94
C LEU A 219 2.12 15.47 -18.24
N GLN A 220 3.46 15.47 -18.23
CA GLN A 220 4.26 15.89 -19.37
C GLN A 220 5.29 14.85 -19.84
N SER A 221 5.82 14.01 -18.95
CA SER A 221 6.95 13.10 -19.27
C SER A 221 6.52 11.79 -19.95
N GLY A 222 5.65 11.87 -20.95
CA GLY A 222 5.15 10.70 -21.69
C GLY A 222 6.03 10.29 -22.87
N ASP A 223 6.75 11.21 -23.53
CA ASP A 223 7.59 10.92 -24.71
C ASP A 223 6.89 10.08 -25.82
N GLY A 224 5.57 10.24 -25.97
CA GLY A 224 4.73 9.47 -26.90
C GLY A 224 3.99 8.29 -26.26
N ASP A 225 4.42 7.86 -25.07
CA ASP A 225 3.74 6.87 -24.25
C ASP A 225 2.61 7.51 -23.38
N PRO A 226 1.67 6.69 -22.87
CA PRO A 226 0.67 7.15 -21.92
C PRO A 226 1.30 7.72 -20.64
N ILE A 227 0.81 8.88 -20.20
CA ILE A 227 1.15 9.51 -18.91
C ILE A 227 0.26 9.01 -17.76
N GLY A 228 -0.82 8.31 -18.08
CA GLY A 228 -1.74 7.74 -17.12
C GLY A 228 -2.68 6.73 -17.76
N TYR A 229 -3.52 6.12 -16.93
CA TYR A 229 -4.57 5.21 -17.38
C TYR A 229 -5.87 5.50 -16.62
N LYS A 230 -6.99 5.50 -17.33
CA LYS A 230 -8.35 5.52 -16.76
C LYS A 230 -8.96 4.13 -16.88
N THR A 231 -9.71 3.67 -15.90
CA THR A 231 -10.42 2.38 -16.01
C THR A 231 -11.56 2.43 -17.02
N LYS A 232 -11.76 1.35 -17.77
CA LYS A 232 -13.00 1.14 -18.52
C LYS A 232 -14.13 0.71 -17.59
N LYS A 233 -15.36 1.13 -17.92
CA LYS A 233 -16.55 0.85 -17.11
C LYS A 233 -16.94 -0.63 -17.07
N ASN A 234 -16.73 -1.31 -18.20
CA ASN A 234 -17.10 -2.71 -18.42
C ASN A 234 -15.86 -3.47 -18.91
N SER A 235 -15.57 -4.61 -18.27
CA SER A 235 -14.47 -5.50 -18.64
C SER A 235 -14.78 -6.92 -18.19
N GLN A 236 -13.92 -7.86 -18.58
CA GLN A 236 -13.99 -9.25 -18.12
C GLN A 236 -13.50 -9.39 -16.66
N VAL A 237 -13.69 -10.57 -16.07
CA VAL A 237 -13.15 -10.87 -14.73
C VAL A 237 -11.62 -10.93 -14.76
N ILE A 238 -10.97 -10.31 -13.77
CA ILE A 238 -9.52 -10.39 -13.57
C ILE A 238 -9.18 -11.48 -12.56
N GLU A 239 -8.45 -12.50 -12.99
CA GLU A 239 -7.90 -13.53 -12.10
C GLU A 239 -6.59 -13.03 -11.48
N LEU A 240 -6.52 -12.98 -10.14
CA LEU A 240 -5.38 -12.37 -9.44
C LEU A 240 -4.08 -13.19 -9.51
N ASP A 241 -4.18 -14.49 -9.78
CA ASP A 241 -3.02 -15.39 -9.94
C ASP A 241 -2.31 -15.22 -11.28
N GLU A 242 -3.03 -14.73 -12.29
CA GLU A 242 -2.50 -14.62 -13.64
C GLU A 242 -1.49 -13.47 -13.75
N VAL A 243 -0.43 -13.68 -14.51
CA VAL A 243 0.61 -12.68 -14.74
C VAL A 243 0.80 -12.50 -16.23
N GLY A 244 0.66 -11.26 -16.71
CA GLY A 244 0.82 -10.94 -18.13
C GLY A 244 -0.19 -11.63 -19.05
N LEU A 245 -1.38 -11.97 -18.56
CA LEU A 245 -2.42 -12.63 -19.36
C LEU A 245 -3.24 -11.64 -20.19
N TYR A 246 -3.62 -10.51 -19.59
CA TYR A 246 -4.60 -9.58 -20.16
C TYR A 246 -3.93 -8.48 -20.99
N ASN A 247 -4.57 -8.05 -22.09
CA ASN A 247 -4.14 -6.83 -22.78
C ASN A 247 -4.67 -5.63 -22.00
N ALA A 248 -3.82 -4.62 -21.77
CA ALA A 248 -4.23 -3.43 -21.01
C ALA A 248 -5.42 -2.70 -21.66
N ASP A 249 -5.45 -2.62 -22.99
CA ASP A 249 -6.50 -1.92 -23.75
C ASP A 249 -7.90 -2.54 -23.56
N ASP A 250 -8.02 -3.77 -23.07
CA ASP A 250 -9.31 -4.39 -22.77
C ASP A 250 -9.93 -3.86 -21.47
N PHE A 251 -9.12 -3.23 -20.60
CA PHE A 251 -9.48 -2.82 -19.23
C PHE A 251 -9.22 -1.34 -18.93
N TRP A 252 -8.32 -0.71 -19.68
CA TRP A 252 -7.85 0.65 -19.45
C TRP A 252 -7.96 1.51 -20.71
N GLU A 253 -8.18 2.79 -20.50
CA GLU A 253 -8.08 3.85 -21.50
C GLU A 253 -6.76 4.59 -21.26
N PRO A 254 -5.80 4.54 -22.19
CA PRO A 254 -4.54 5.25 -22.04
C PRO A 254 -4.78 6.77 -22.11
N ILE A 255 -4.12 7.51 -21.23
CA ILE A 255 -4.15 8.97 -21.18
C ILE A 255 -2.82 9.49 -21.71
N TYR A 256 -2.89 10.30 -22.77
CA TYR A 256 -1.72 10.94 -23.36
C TYR A 256 -1.61 12.40 -22.93
N GLN A 257 -0.43 12.98 -23.14
CA GLN A 257 -0.12 14.35 -22.75
C GLN A 257 -1.19 15.35 -23.25
N PRO A 258 -1.83 16.12 -22.35
CA PRO A 258 -2.82 17.11 -22.74
C PRO A 258 -2.16 18.32 -23.43
N LYS A 259 -2.78 18.84 -24.50
CA LYS A 259 -2.25 19.96 -25.29
C LYS A 259 -2.04 21.25 -24.49
N ASN A 260 -2.83 21.46 -23.43
CA ASN A 260 -2.80 22.65 -22.59
C ASN A 260 -2.19 22.39 -21.20
N GLY A 261 -1.59 21.21 -20.97
CA GLY A 261 -0.98 20.85 -19.68
C GLY A 261 -1.98 20.58 -18.55
N ARG A 262 -3.28 20.48 -18.85
CA ARG A 262 -4.37 20.28 -17.87
C ARG A 262 -5.20 19.07 -18.23
N LEU A 263 -5.65 18.34 -17.22
CA LEU A 263 -6.55 17.19 -17.38
C LEU A 263 -7.76 17.35 -16.47
N ILE A 264 -8.96 17.09 -17.00
CA ILE A 264 -10.19 17.02 -16.20
C ILE A 264 -10.40 15.56 -15.81
N LEU A 265 -10.48 15.29 -14.52
CA LEU A 265 -10.82 13.99 -13.96
C LEU A 265 -12.34 13.91 -13.76
N GLU A 266 -12.94 12.81 -14.21
CA GLU A 266 -14.36 12.53 -14.07
C GLU A 266 -14.67 11.96 -12.68
N PRO A 267 -15.76 12.40 -12.03
CA PRO A 267 -16.17 11.90 -10.71
C PRO A 267 -16.28 10.38 -10.69
N GLU A 268 -15.82 9.75 -9.61
CA GLU A 268 -15.95 8.31 -9.39
C GLU A 268 -15.28 7.43 -10.48
N GLU A 269 -14.43 8.00 -11.33
CA GLU A 269 -13.55 7.25 -12.23
C GLU A 269 -12.18 7.02 -11.58
N PHE A 270 -11.54 5.90 -11.91
CA PHE A 270 -10.24 5.55 -11.38
C PHE A 270 -9.11 5.87 -12.34
N TYR A 271 -8.08 6.51 -11.82
CA TYR A 271 -6.92 6.93 -12.57
C TYR A 271 -5.62 6.42 -11.94
N ILE A 272 -4.69 6.01 -12.79
CA ILE A 272 -3.30 5.72 -12.41
C ILE A 272 -2.42 6.76 -13.08
N PHE A 273 -1.61 7.47 -12.29
CA PHE A 273 -0.58 8.39 -12.75
C PHE A 273 0.78 8.06 -12.11
N ALA A 274 1.80 8.83 -12.46
CA ALA A 274 3.12 8.76 -11.86
C ALA A 274 3.54 10.12 -11.28
N SER A 275 4.34 10.09 -10.22
CA SER A 275 4.86 11.30 -9.61
C SER A 275 5.86 12.00 -10.53
N LYS A 276 5.93 13.32 -10.43
CA LYS A 276 6.95 14.10 -11.14
C LYS A 276 8.32 13.92 -10.52
N GLU A 277 8.37 13.88 -9.19
CA GLU A 277 9.59 13.65 -8.43
C GLU A 277 9.95 12.16 -8.40
N ARG A 278 11.25 11.89 -8.36
CA ARG A 278 11.82 10.57 -8.13
C ARG A 278 12.22 10.46 -6.66
N ILE A 279 11.53 9.60 -5.92
CA ILE A 279 11.71 9.42 -4.47
C ILE A 279 12.74 8.35 -4.13
N ARG A 280 13.46 8.59 -3.03
CA ARG A 280 14.44 7.67 -2.43
C ARG A 280 14.08 7.38 -0.99
N VAL A 281 14.05 6.11 -0.61
CA VAL A 281 13.81 5.65 0.78
C VAL A 281 15.09 4.99 1.29
N PRO A 282 15.91 5.70 2.10
CA PRO A 282 17.13 5.14 2.68
C PRO A 282 16.84 3.89 3.52
N ARG A 283 17.82 2.99 3.65
CA ARG A 283 17.63 1.73 4.38
C ARG A 283 17.35 1.89 5.88
N SER A 284 17.67 3.05 6.44
CA SER A 284 17.41 3.42 7.83
C SER A 284 15.96 3.87 8.07
N CYS A 285 15.16 4.01 7.01
CA CYS A 285 13.80 4.54 7.07
C CYS A 285 12.84 3.67 6.27
N ALA A 286 11.57 3.70 6.65
CA ALA A 286 10.46 3.34 5.79
C ALA A 286 9.65 4.60 5.46
N ALA A 287 8.81 4.52 4.43
CA ALA A 287 7.90 5.59 4.10
C ALA A 287 6.47 5.09 3.90
N GLU A 288 5.52 6.01 3.98
CA GLU A 288 4.10 5.81 3.77
C GLU A 288 3.55 6.96 2.94
N MET A 289 2.86 6.64 1.84
CA MET A 289 2.11 7.62 1.06
C MET A 289 0.83 7.96 1.82
N VAL A 290 0.52 9.25 1.98
CA VAL A 290 -0.72 9.72 2.59
C VAL A 290 -1.26 10.91 1.82
N GLU A 291 -2.56 11.16 1.97
CA GLU A 291 -3.22 12.33 1.37
C GLU A 291 -2.57 13.64 1.82
N PHE A 292 -2.41 14.59 0.90
CA PHE A 292 -1.82 15.90 1.19
C PHE A 292 -2.74 16.75 2.07
N ASP A 293 -4.03 16.85 1.69
CA ASP A 293 -5.03 17.60 2.44
C ASP A 293 -6.38 16.86 2.44
N ALA A 294 -6.73 16.24 3.57
CA ALA A 294 -8.02 15.57 3.75
C ALA A 294 -9.21 16.56 3.72
N GLY A 295 -8.97 17.87 3.87
CA GLY A 295 -9.98 18.93 3.80
C GLY A 295 -10.40 19.30 2.37
N SER A 296 -9.59 18.95 1.36
CA SER A 296 -9.87 19.27 -0.05
C SER A 296 -11.07 18.50 -0.61
N GLY A 297 -11.50 17.39 0.01
CA GLY A 297 -12.75 16.64 -0.26
C GLY A 297 -12.89 15.99 -1.64
N GLU A 298 -12.52 16.71 -2.69
CA GLU A 298 -12.81 16.50 -4.11
C GLU A 298 -11.79 15.58 -4.80
N LEU A 299 -10.57 15.44 -4.27
CA LEU A 299 -9.54 14.58 -4.85
C LEU A 299 -8.78 13.80 -3.77
N ARG A 300 -8.86 12.47 -3.81
CA ARG A 300 -8.17 11.59 -2.87
C ARG A 300 -7.20 10.64 -3.57
N THR A 301 -6.07 10.40 -2.92
CA THR A 301 -5.22 9.25 -3.25
C THR A 301 -5.80 8.03 -2.57
N HIS A 302 -6.41 7.14 -3.35
CA HIS A 302 -7.35 6.15 -2.82
C HIS A 302 -6.65 4.95 -2.15
N TYR A 303 -5.38 4.68 -2.51
CA TYR A 303 -4.62 3.51 -2.08
C TYR A 303 -3.24 3.86 -1.54
N ALA A 304 -3.22 4.77 -0.55
CA ALA A 304 -2.07 5.02 0.32
C ALA A 304 -1.33 3.71 0.67
N GLY A 305 -0.01 3.71 0.50
CA GLY A 305 0.78 2.48 0.50
C GLY A 305 2.11 2.64 1.22
N PHE A 306 2.61 1.50 1.70
CA PHE A 306 3.95 1.41 2.27
C PHE A 306 5.03 1.41 1.19
N PHE A 307 6.10 2.14 1.48
CA PHE A 307 7.36 2.13 0.75
C PHE A 307 8.44 1.57 1.66
N ASP A 308 9.15 0.56 1.18
CA ASP A 308 10.11 -0.18 1.99
C ASP A 308 11.51 0.45 1.94
N PRO A 309 12.31 0.22 3.00
CA PRO A 309 13.74 0.50 3.02
C PRO A 309 14.47 0.05 1.74
N GLY A 310 15.11 0.99 1.05
CA GLY A 310 15.83 0.77 -0.21
C GLY A 310 15.07 1.18 -1.47
N PHE A 311 13.77 1.50 -1.39
CA PHE A 311 12.97 1.90 -2.54
C PHE A 311 13.56 3.14 -3.24
N GLY A 312 13.90 3.03 -4.52
CA GLY A 312 14.56 4.09 -5.27
C GLY A 312 15.95 4.50 -4.76
N TYR A 313 16.49 3.82 -3.75
CA TYR A 313 17.78 4.14 -3.10
C TYR A 313 18.87 3.13 -3.47
N GLY A 314 18.52 1.84 -3.56
CA GLY A 314 19.48 0.76 -3.78
C GLY A 314 20.14 0.28 -2.48
N LYS A 315 21.26 -0.44 -2.59
CA LYS A 315 21.96 -1.03 -1.44
C LYS A 315 22.74 0.02 -0.63
N SER A 316 23.33 0.98 -1.32
CA SER A 316 24.27 1.98 -0.80
C SER A 316 23.97 3.40 -1.31
N GLY A 317 22.77 3.65 -1.81
CA GLY A 317 22.35 4.96 -2.30
C GLY A 317 22.68 5.22 -3.77
N GLU A 318 23.05 4.19 -4.51
CA GLU A 318 23.44 4.27 -5.92
C GLU A 318 22.30 4.62 -6.87
N VAL A 319 21.04 4.37 -6.48
CA VAL A 319 19.87 4.68 -7.29
C VAL A 319 19.42 6.12 -7.03
N ARG A 320 19.25 6.89 -8.12
CA ARG A 320 18.75 8.28 -8.08
C ARG A 320 17.23 8.33 -8.14
N GLY A 321 16.60 7.70 -7.16
CA GLY A 321 15.15 7.69 -6.99
C GLY A 321 14.39 6.93 -8.07
N THR A 322 13.11 6.74 -7.79
CA THR A 322 12.14 6.22 -8.75
C THR A 322 10.82 6.97 -8.59
N LYS A 323 10.01 7.03 -9.65
CA LYS A 323 8.68 7.62 -9.55
C LYS A 323 7.79 6.76 -8.66
N ALA A 324 6.94 7.40 -7.87
CA ALA A 324 5.83 6.75 -7.21
C ALA A 324 4.66 6.67 -8.19
N VAL A 325 4.05 5.50 -8.31
CA VAL A 325 2.75 5.38 -8.99
C VAL A 325 1.68 5.82 -8.01
N LEU A 326 0.73 6.61 -8.48
CA LEU A 326 -0.37 7.13 -7.69
C LEU A 326 -1.71 6.70 -8.27
N GLU A 327 -2.59 6.29 -7.38
CA GLU A 327 -3.95 5.92 -7.66
C GLU A 327 -4.90 7.04 -7.21
N VAL A 328 -5.60 7.66 -8.15
CA VAL A 328 -6.39 8.87 -7.93
C VAL A 328 -7.84 8.64 -8.32
N ARG A 329 -8.74 9.16 -7.49
CA ARG A 329 -10.18 9.20 -7.77
C ARG A 329 -10.74 10.53 -7.28
N PRO A 330 -11.30 11.36 -8.17
CA PRO A 330 -12.06 12.53 -7.75
C PRO A 330 -13.44 12.10 -7.20
N HIS A 331 -13.94 12.86 -6.25
CA HIS A 331 -15.26 12.69 -5.64
C HIS A 331 -16.22 13.78 -6.08
N ASP A 332 -17.53 13.46 -6.10
CA ASP A 332 -18.70 14.33 -6.27
C ASP A 332 -18.77 15.18 -7.57
N VAL A 333 -17.71 15.92 -7.92
CA VAL A 333 -17.64 16.86 -9.04
C VAL A 333 -16.38 16.67 -9.90
N PRO A 334 -16.40 17.03 -11.19
CA PRO A 334 -15.20 16.96 -12.03
C PRO A 334 -14.10 17.84 -11.47
N PHE A 335 -12.86 17.34 -11.49
CA PHE A 335 -11.72 18.04 -10.88
C PHE A 335 -10.58 18.24 -11.90
N ILE A 336 -10.06 19.46 -12.00
CA ILE A 336 -8.94 19.77 -12.89
C ILE A 336 -7.63 19.51 -12.17
N ILE A 337 -6.74 18.74 -12.79
CA ILE A 337 -5.34 18.63 -12.37
C ILE A 337 -4.40 19.27 -13.41
N GLU A 338 -3.35 19.91 -12.90
CA GLU A 338 -2.28 20.49 -13.71
C GLU A 338 -0.96 19.77 -13.47
N ASP A 339 -0.08 19.77 -14.47
CA ASP A 339 1.27 19.24 -14.33
C ASP A 339 2.03 19.91 -13.17
N GLY A 340 2.63 19.12 -12.28
CA GLY A 340 3.35 19.62 -11.11
C GLY A 340 2.46 20.02 -9.93
N GLN A 341 1.14 19.82 -10.01
CA GLN A 341 0.24 20.00 -8.86
C GLN A 341 0.57 18.98 -7.77
N ILE A 342 0.72 19.46 -6.51
CA ILE A 342 0.90 18.60 -5.34
C ILE A 342 -0.38 17.80 -5.11
N LEU A 343 -0.27 16.47 -5.02
CA LEU A 343 -1.42 15.58 -4.80
C LEU A 343 -1.33 14.79 -3.50
N PHE A 344 -0.13 14.48 -3.03
CA PHE A 344 0.06 13.65 -1.84
C PHE A 344 1.37 14.00 -1.13
N LYS A 345 1.53 13.45 0.07
CA LYS A 345 2.78 13.55 0.81
C LYS A 345 3.31 12.18 1.23
N MET A 346 4.62 12.10 1.41
CA MET A 346 5.32 10.89 1.85
C MET A 346 5.80 11.11 3.27
N LYS A 347 5.19 10.40 4.22
CA LYS A 347 5.66 10.38 5.61
C LYS A 347 6.82 9.41 5.71
N TYR A 348 7.90 9.84 6.37
CA TYR A 348 9.05 8.98 6.65
C TYR A 348 9.03 8.60 8.12
N GLU A 349 9.47 7.39 8.40
CA GLU A 349 9.60 6.89 9.75
C GLU A 349 10.88 6.08 9.89
N LYS A 350 11.54 6.21 11.04
CA LYS A 350 12.82 5.55 11.30
C LYS A 350 12.61 4.05 11.52
N MET A 351 13.50 3.24 10.98
CA MET A 351 13.57 1.82 11.33
C MET A 351 14.19 1.63 12.72
N SER A 352 13.65 0.70 13.50
CA SER A 352 14.23 0.31 14.79
C SER A 352 15.62 -0.36 14.63
N ALA A 353 15.85 -1.04 13.50
CA ALA A 353 17.17 -1.44 13.03
C ALA A 353 17.18 -1.51 11.50
N THR A 354 18.36 -1.43 10.89
CA THR A 354 18.48 -1.63 9.43
C THR A 354 18.02 -3.05 9.08
N PRO A 355 17.14 -3.24 8.08
CA PRO A 355 16.69 -4.57 7.72
C PRO A 355 17.78 -5.36 6.99
N ASP A 356 17.82 -6.66 7.25
CA ASP A 356 18.78 -7.60 6.65
C ASP A 356 18.54 -7.75 5.13
N VAL A 357 17.27 -7.69 4.73
CA VAL A 357 16.84 -7.62 3.32
C VAL A 357 16.49 -6.18 2.95
N TRP A 358 16.58 -5.82 1.67
CA TRP A 358 16.18 -4.50 1.18
C TRP A 358 15.37 -4.61 -0.10
N TYR A 359 14.61 -3.55 -0.39
CA TYR A 359 13.78 -3.50 -1.58
C TYR A 359 14.66 -3.45 -2.85
N GLY A 360 14.50 -4.43 -3.74
CA GLY A 360 15.32 -4.55 -4.95
C GLY A 360 15.42 -5.99 -5.48
N SER A 361 16.57 -6.32 -6.07
CA SER A 361 16.82 -7.58 -6.81
C SER A 361 16.66 -8.86 -5.98
N GLU A 362 16.90 -8.82 -4.66
CA GLU A 362 16.77 -10.02 -3.80
C GLU A 362 15.30 -10.38 -3.51
N ILE A 363 14.37 -9.43 -3.65
CA ILE A 363 12.93 -9.62 -3.34
C ILE A 363 12.10 -9.79 -4.64
N GLY A 364 12.75 -9.82 -5.81
CA GLY A 364 12.05 -9.91 -7.10
C GLY A 364 11.23 -8.65 -7.42
N SER A 365 11.58 -7.51 -6.81
CA SER A 365 10.90 -6.23 -7.02
C SER A 365 11.14 -5.75 -8.45
N ASN A 366 10.12 -5.89 -9.28
CA ASN A 366 10.15 -5.59 -10.71
C ASN A 366 10.30 -4.10 -11.06
N TYR A 367 10.44 -3.18 -10.10
CA TYR A 367 10.17 -1.75 -10.26
C TYR A 367 11.36 -0.88 -10.66
N HIS A 368 12.49 -1.48 -11.03
CA HIS A 368 13.56 -0.75 -11.69
C HIS A 368 13.13 -0.47 -13.14
N ASP A 369 13.21 0.81 -13.56
CA ASP A 369 13.21 1.30 -14.94
C ASP A 369 11.89 1.61 -15.70
N GLN A 370 10.69 1.55 -15.09
CA GLN A 370 9.50 2.13 -15.76
C GLN A 370 8.73 3.09 -14.86
N THR A 371 8.38 4.24 -15.43
CA THR A 371 7.80 5.44 -14.81
C THR A 371 6.33 5.28 -14.43
N LEU A 372 5.55 4.53 -15.23
CA LEU A 372 4.13 4.25 -15.02
C LEU A 372 3.89 2.74 -15.19
N ARG A 373 3.15 2.11 -14.28
CA ARG A 373 2.88 0.67 -14.34
C ARG A 373 1.46 0.33 -13.93
N LEU A 374 0.85 -0.57 -14.71
CA LEU A 374 -0.37 -1.30 -14.35
C LEU A 374 -0.03 -2.54 -13.49
N ALA A 375 -1.07 -3.21 -12.99
CA ALA A 375 -0.91 -4.41 -12.18
C ALA A 375 -0.27 -5.58 -12.97
N LYS A 376 0.28 -6.56 -12.25
CA LYS A 376 1.04 -7.70 -12.82
C LYS A 376 0.25 -8.56 -13.83
N GLN A 377 -1.08 -8.51 -13.78
CA GLN A 377 -2.00 -9.27 -14.61
C GLN A 377 -1.95 -8.84 -16.08
N PHE A 378 -1.58 -7.59 -16.34
CA PHE A 378 -1.51 -7.04 -17.69
C PHE A 378 -0.19 -7.36 -18.37
N LYS A 379 -0.24 -7.67 -19.67
CA LYS A 379 0.94 -7.81 -20.51
C LYS A 379 1.76 -6.54 -20.43
N ARG A 380 3.08 -6.70 -20.26
CA ARG A 380 3.99 -5.59 -20.44
C ARG A 380 3.94 -5.19 -21.91
N SER A 381 3.72 -3.91 -22.19
CA SER A 381 3.97 -3.37 -23.52
C SER A 381 5.41 -3.72 -23.88
N LYS A 382 5.59 -4.46 -24.98
CA LYS A 382 6.92 -4.67 -25.54
C LYS A 382 7.37 -3.29 -26.01
N VAL A 383 8.36 -2.72 -25.32
CA VAL A 383 9.17 -1.64 -25.89
C VAL A 383 10.00 -2.24 -27.02
#